data_AF-A0A4Q4X6D9-F1
#
_entry.id   AF-A0A4Q4X6D9-F1
#
_cell.length_a   1.000
_cell.length_b   1.000
_cell.length_c   1.000
_cell.angle_alpha   90.00
_cell.angle_beta   90.00
_cell.angle_gamma   90.00
#
_symmetry.space_group_name_H-M   'P 1'
#
loop_
_entity.id
_entity.type
_entity.pdbx_description
1 polymer ?
#
loop_
_entity_poly.entity_id
_entity_poly.type
_entity_poly.pdbx_seq_one_letter_code
_entity_poly.pdbx_strand_id
1 'polypeptide(L)'
;MASQTTPPISHTRLKQIATDACQSAIGSAEYYEHSKVEGWNSSIINSILKAVISESTPAGTQSPAHKFVVNSTIVQHLVPTSALNKPKGGSDSKADEPHISTSDSHATGTDGKPHVGRRGMHSATQAYWDQKTDGLWSFKYDGGEGKGMDVVVTVIWIAV
;
A
#
# COMPACT_ATOMS: atom_id res chain seq x y z
N MET A 1 0.56 -21.02 15.41
CA MET A 1 1.27 -19.73 15.41
C MET A 1 2.69 -20.02 14.95
N ALA A 2 3.14 -19.43 13.85
CA ALA A 2 4.42 -19.77 13.24
C ALA A 2 5.58 -19.52 14.22
N SER A 3 6.53 -20.45 14.27
CA SER A 3 7.82 -20.29 14.95
C SER A 3 8.49 -18.99 14.47
N GLN A 4 9.14 -18.22 15.37
CA GLN A 4 9.80 -16.97 15.00
C GLN A 4 10.93 -17.25 13.99
N THR A 5 10.68 -16.90 12.73
CA THR A 5 11.65 -16.90 11.63
C THR A 5 12.59 -15.71 11.81
N THR A 6 13.90 -15.89 11.70
CA THR A 6 14.83 -14.76 11.69
C THR A 6 14.88 -14.17 10.28
N PRO A 7 14.42 -12.93 10.05
CA PRO A 7 14.47 -12.33 8.73
C PRO A 7 15.93 -12.03 8.31
N PRO A 8 16.27 -12.10 7.01
CA PRO A 8 17.61 -11.79 6.53
C PRO A 8 17.98 -10.30 6.72
N ILE A 9 16.98 -9.44 6.95
CA ILE A 9 17.13 -8.02 7.25
C ILE A 9 16.25 -7.71 8.46
N SER A 10 16.76 -6.93 9.42
CA SER A 10 15.98 -6.57 10.62
C SER A 10 14.68 -5.86 10.26
N HIS A 11 13.60 -6.10 11.02
CA HIS A 11 12.31 -5.45 10.79
C HIS A 11 12.40 -3.92 10.84
N THR A 12 13.25 -3.35 11.69
CA THR A 12 13.51 -1.91 11.75
C THR A 12 14.05 -1.39 10.41
N ARG A 13 14.99 -2.12 9.80
CA ARG A 13 15.56 -1.75 8.51
C ARG A 13 14.58 -1.97 7.36
N LEU A 14 13.81 -3.07 7.36
CA LEU A 14 12.73 -3.28 6.38
C LEU A 14 11.70 -2.16 6.42
N LYS A 15 11.31 -1.70 7.63
CA LYS A 15 10.43 -0.54 7.81
C LYS A 15 11.00 0.71 7.17
N GLN A 16 12.29 0.99 7.37
CA GLN A 16 12.96 2.15 6.78
C GLN A 16 12.98 2.05 5.25
N ILE A 17 13.44 0.92 4.69
CA ILE A 17 13.47 0.67 3.24
C ILE A 17 12.09 0.88 2.62
N ALA A 18 11.04 0.30 3.21
CA ALA A 18 9.68 0.42 2.69
C ALA A 18 9.13 1.86 2.82
N THR A 19 9.45 2.56 3.91
CA THR A 19 9.07 3.97 4.12
C THR A 19 9.71 4.86 3.06
N ASP A 20 11.01 4.71 2.84
CA ASP A 20 11.76 5.50 1.86
C ASP A 20 11.27 5.24 0.43
N ALA A 21 11.00 3.98 0.09
CA ALA A 21 10.46 3.60 -1.21
C ALA A 21 9.06 4.20 -1.46
N CYS A 22 8.16 4.12 -0.46
CA CYS A 22 6.83 4.73 -0.55
C CYS A 22 6.92 6.27 -0.65
N GLN A 23 7.75 6.90 0.19
CA GLN A 23 7.97 8.34 0.17
C GLN A 23 8.54 8.81 -1.16
N SER A 24 9.47 8.06 -1.77
CA SER A 24 10.02 8.40 -3.07
C SER A 24 8.97 8.29 -4.19
N ALA A 25 8.14 7.25 -4.17
CA ALA A 25 7.16 6.99 -5.22
C ALA A 25 5.94 7.92 -5.16
N ILE A 26 5.39 8.15 -3.97
CA ILE A 26 4.13 8.87 -3.80
C ILE A 26 4.26 10.14 -2.95
N GLY A 27 5.46 10.50 -2.50
CA GLY A 27 5.69 11.64 -1.61
C GLY A 27 5.17 12.96 -2.13
N SER A 28 5.33 13.21 -3.44
CA SER A 28 4.88 14.42 -4.13
C SER A 28 3.43 14.37 -4.63
N ALA A 29 2.74 13.24 -4.51
CA ALA A 29 1.34 13.15 -4.89
C ALA A 29 0.47 13.91 -3.90
N GLU A 30 -0.46 14.73 -4.40
CA GLU A 30 -1.42 15.46 -3.56
C GLU A 30 -2.68 14.61 -3.27
N TYR A 31 -3.06 13.75 -4.21
CA TYR A 31 -4.22 12.89 -4.14
C TYR A 31 -3.98 11.56 -4.88
N TYR A 32 -4.85 10.58 -4.64
CA TYR A 32 -4.86 9.34 -5.41
C TYR A 32 -5.12 9.59 -6.90
N GLU A 33 -4.26 9.06 -7.76
CA GLU A 33 -4.41 9.13 -9.22
C GLU A 33 -4.33 7.73 -9.82
N HIS A 34 -5.47 7.21 -10.28
CA HIS A 34 -5.58 5.83 -10.78
C HIS A 34 -4.56 5.50 -11.89
N SER A 35 -4.36 6.42 -12.83
CA SER A 35 -3.40 6.26 -13.94
C SER A 35 -1.94 6.19 -13.52
N LYS A 36 -1.59 6.65 -12.31
CA LYS A 36 -0.22 6.63 -11.79
C LYS A 36 0.07 5.41 -10.90
N VAL A 37 -0.97 4.70 -10.45
CA VAL A 37 -0.84 3.59 -9.50
C VAL A 37 0.10 2.50 -9.99
N GLU A 38 0.06 2.16 -11.29
CA GLU A 38 0.97 1.19 -11.89
C GLU A 38 2.43 1.62 -11.75
N GLY A 39 2.73 2.88 -12.09
CA GLY A 39 4.07 3.45 -11.98
C GLY A 39 4.53 3.55 -10.52
N TRP A 40 3.65 3.94 -9.61
CA TRP A 40 3.95 4.00 -8.17
C TRP A 40 4.28 2.62 -7.60
N ASN A 41 3.45 1.61 -7.86
CA ASN A 41 3.72 0.24 -7.42
C ASN A 41 5.02 -0.30 -8.02
N SER A 42 5.26 -0.07 -9.30
CA SER A 42 6.51 -0.47 -9.96
C SER A 42 7.73 0.18 -9.31
N SER A 43 7.66 1.48 -8.98
CA SER A 43 8.74 2.19 -8.30
C SER A 43 9.01 1.65 -6.88
N ILE A 44 7.95 1.40 -6.11
CA ILE A 44 8.03 0.85 -4.75
C ILE A 44 8.66 -0.54 -4.78
N ILE A 45 8.11 -1.45 -5.61
CA ILE A 45 8.56 -2.84 -5.72
C ILE A 45 10.04 -2.89 -6.12
N ASN A 46 10.43 -2.15 -7.16
CA ASN A 46 11.81 -2.14 -7.65
C ASN A 46 12.79 -1.59 -6.62
N SER A 47 12.42 -0.53 -5.90
CA SER A 47 13.28 0.08 -4.88
C SER A 47 13.50 -0.85 -3.69
N ILE A 48 12.43 -1.49 -3.21
CA ILE A 48 12.52 -2.45 -2.10
C ILE A 48 13.33 -3.67 -2.53
N LEU A 49 13.05 -4.27 -3.69
CA LEU A 49 13.80 -5.43 -4.20
C LEU A 49 15.30 -5.16 -4.28
N LYS A 50 15.70 -4.03 -4.84
CA LYS A 50 17.11 -3.63 -4.93
C LYS A 50 17.77 -3.55 -3.56
N ALA A 51 17.11 -2.88 -2.60
CA ALA A 51 17.63 -2.72 -1.25
C ALA A 51 17.74 -4.06 -0.51
N VAL A 52 16.70 -4.89 -0.53
CA VAL A 52 16.72 -6.17 0.21
C VAL A 52 17.71 -7.17 -0.36
N ILE A 53 17.88 -7.22 -1.69
CA ILE A 53 18.90 -8.07 -2.31
C ILE A 53 20.31 -7.58 -1.93
N SER A 54 20.55 -6.27 -2.00
CA SER A 54 21.86 -5.70 -1.70
C SER A 54 22.27 -5.90 -0.24
N GLU A 55 21.35 -5.71 0.71
CA GLU A 55 21.65 -5.79 2.14
C GLU A 55 21.65 -7.21 2.71
N SER A 56 21.02 -8.16 2.02
CA SER A 56 21.00 -9.57 2.43
C SER A 56 22.06 -10.45 1.77
N THR A 57 22.81 -9.93 0.80
CA THR A 57 23.88 -10.69 0.12
C THR A 57 25.17 -10.61 0.96
N PRO A 58 25.68 -11.74 1.50
CA PRO A 58 26.90 -11.75 2.31
C PRO A 58 28.13 -11.27 1.54
N ALA A 59 29.00 -10.51 2.21
CA ALA A 59 30.28 -10.07 1.64
C ALA A 59 31.13 -11.28 1.20
N GLY A 60 31.63 -11.25 -0.04
CA GLY A 60 32.47 -12.31 -0.60
C GLY A 60 31.69 -13.44 -1.30
N THR A 61 30.36 -13.37 -1.35
CA THR A 61 29.52 -14.30 -2.14
C THR A 61 28.93 -13.60 -3.37
N GLN A 62 28.86 -14.32 -4.50
CA GLN A 62 28.25 -13.80 -5.74
C GLN A 62 26.76 -14.18 -5.87
N SER A 63 26.25 -15.07 -5.01
CA SER A 63 24.89 -15.61 -5.09
C SER A 63 24.04 -15.16 -3.90
N PRO A 64 22.84 -14.59 -4.13
CA PRO A 64 21.92 -14.25 -3.05
C PRO A 64 21.52 -15.49 -2.25
N ALA A 65 21.59 -15.43 -0.93
CA ALA A 65 21.19 -16.53 -0.02
C ALA A 65 19.67 -16.71 0.06
N HIS A 66 18.90 -15.76 -0.45
CA HIS A 66 17.45 -15.76 -0.42
C HIS A 66 16.88 -15.29 -1.76
N LYS A 67 15.72 -15.84 -2.13
CA LYS A 67 14.81 -15.26 -3.13
C LYS A 67 13.85 -14.33 -2.42
N PHE A 68 13.50 -13.22 -3.07
CA PHE A 68 12.57 -12.23 -2.52
C PHE A 68 11.35 -12.07 -3.42
N VAL A 69 10.20 -11.89 -2.79
CA VAL A 69 8.96 -11.43 -3.43
C VAL A 69 8.49 -10.17 -2.72
N VAL A 70 8.15 -9.13 -3.49
CA VAL A 70 7.59 -7.88 -2.96
C VAL A 70 6.22 -7.66 -3.60
N ASN A 71 5.18 -7.59 -2.78
CA ASN A 71 3.84 -7.16 -3.17
C ASN A 71 3.61 -5.73 -2.65
N SER A 72 3.09 -4.86 -3.51
CA SER A 72 2.66 -3.50 -3.14
C SER A 72 1.22 -3.30 -3.61
N THR A 73 0.36 -2.86 -2.70
CA THR A 73 -1.05 -2.59 -2.93
C THR A 73 -1.37 -1.16 -2.52
N ILE A 74 -1.90 -0.36 -3.46
CA ILE A 74 -2.37 1.01 -3.21
C ILE A 74 -3.89 1.01 -3.22
N VAL A 75 -4.50 1.50 -2.15
CA VAL A 75 -5.96 1.49 -1.95
C VAL A 75 -6.46 2.91 -1.84
N GLN A 76 -7.34 3.32 -2.75
CA GLN A 76 -8.05 4.60 -2.63
C GLN A 76 -9.01 4.57 -1.45
N HIS A 77 -9.03 5.63 -0.65
CA HIS A 77 -10.06 5.85 0.36
C HIS A 77 -11.42 6.12 -0.30
N LEU A 78 -12.53 5.98 0.43
CA LEU A 78 -13.83 6.35 -0.12
C LEU A 78 -13.86 7.86 -0.36
N VAL A 79 -14.14 8.23 -1.61
CA VAL A 79 -14.48 9.61 -1.95
C VAL A 79 -15.96 9.82 -1.61
N PRO A 80 -16.33 10.89 -0.90
CA PRO A 80 -17.74 11.24 -0.73
C PRO A 80 -18.44 11.34 -2.08
N THR A 81 -19.60 10.72 -2.25
CA THR A 81 -20.38 10.72 -3.50
C THR A 81 -20.68 12.14 -4.02
N SER A 82 -20.72 13.14 -3.14
CA SER A 82 -20.84 14.56 -3.51
C SER A 82 -19.68 15.10 -4.36
N ALA A 83 -18.48 14.50 -4.26
CA ALA A 83 -17.33 14.85 -5.09
C ALA A 83 -17.25 14.06 -6.40
N LEU A 84 -18.03 12.98 -6.56
CA LEU A 84 -18.17 12.26 -7.84
C LEU A 84 -19.08 13.01 -8.83
N ASN A 85 -20.02 13.83 -8.36
CA ASN A 85 -20.97 14.56 -9.20
C ASN A 85 -20.51 15.93 -9.68
N LYS A 86 -19.23 16.30 -9.51
CA LYS A 86 -18.73 17.55 -10.10
C LYS A 86 -18.62 17.33 -11.61
N PRO A 87 -19.44 18.00 -12.44
CA PRO A 87 -19.42 17.76 -13.88
C PRO A 87 -18.03 18.13 -14.40
N LYS A 88 -17.33 17.17 -15.02
CA LYS A 88 -16.28 17.50 -15.97
C LYS A 88 -16.99 18.25 -17.09
N GLY A 89 -16.75 19.57 -17.19
CA GLY A 89 -17.46 20.44 -18.12
C GLY A 89 -17.55 19.82 -19.52
N GLY A 90 -18.79 19.64 -19.99
CA GLY A 90 -19.07 19.01 -21.28
C GLY A 90 -20.56 18.72 -21.50
N SER A 91 -21.24 19.72 -22.05
CA SER A 91 -22.55 19.72 -22.76
C SER A 91 -23.83 19.22 -22.08
N ASP A 92 -24.88 20.00 -22.32
CA ASP A 92 -26.28 19.87 -21.91
C ASP A 92 -26.92 18.49 -22.08
N SER A 93 -27.67 18.05 -21.07
CA SER A 93 -28.86 17.19 -21.22
C SER A 93 -29.77 17.32 -19.99
N LYS A 94 -31.00 17.79 -20.22
CA LYS A 94 -32.11 17.76 -19.25
C LYS A 94 -32.62 16.32 -19.07
N ALA A 95 -32.89 15.91 -17.82
CA ALA A 95 -34.16 15.34 -17.32
C ALA A 95 -33.98 14.24 -16.25
N ASP A 96 -34.87 14.33 -15.26
CA ASP A 96 -35.28 13.40 -14.19
C ASP A 96 -34.29 12.97 -13.08
N GLU A 97 -34.58 13.47 -11.88
CA GLU A 97 -34.04 12.98 -10.61
C GLU A 97 -34.72 11.68 -10.16
N PRO A 98 -33.96 10.73 -9.60
CA PRO A 98 -34.39 9.95 -8.46
C PRO A 98 -33.75 10.54 -7.20
N HIS A 99 -34.56 11.18 -6.37
CA HIS A 99 -34.12 11.71 -5.07
C HIS A 99 -33.91 10.55 -4.08
N ILE A 100 -32.65 10.20 -3.81
CA ILE A 100 -32.26 9.43 -2.63
C ILE A 100 -31.78 10.41 -1.57
N SER A 101 -32.59 10.62 -0.53
CA SER A 101 -32.13 11.25 0.70
C SER A 101 -31.14 10.33 1.41
N THR A 102 -29.85 10.55 1.18
CA THR A 102 -28.82 10.18 2.16
C THR A 102 -28.28 11.44 2.79
N SER A 103 -28.43 11.49 4.10
CA SER A 103 -28.02 12.52 5.06
C SER A 103 -26.65 13.15 4.77
N ASP A 104 -26.66 14.48 4.86
CA ASP A 104 -25.59 15.47 5.04
C ASP A 104 -24.17 15.18 4.52
N SER A 105 -23.69 16.16 3.77
CA SER A 105 -22.43 16.27 3.02
C SER A 105 -21.12 16.23 3.84
N HIS A 106 -21.18 15.82 5.11
CA HIS A 106 -20.02 15.63 5.97
C HIS A 106 -20.13 14.29 6.71
N ALA A 107 -19.52 13.24 6.18
CA ALA A 107 -19.36 11.99 6.90
C ALA A 107 -18.44 12.23 8.13
N THR A 108 -19.06 12.44 9.29
CA THR A 108 -18.38 12.48 10.58
C THR A 108 -18.31 11.08 11.17
N GLY A 109 -17.15 10.68 11.71
CA GLY A 109 -17.03 9.45 12.49
C GLY A 109 -17.92 9.48 13.74
N THR A 110 -18.01 8.36 14.47
CA THR A 110 -18.74 8.28 15.76
C THR A 110 -18.16 9.21 16.84
N ASP A 111 -16.99 9.79 16.58
CA ASP A 111 -16.29 10.77 17.40
C ASP A 111 -16.50 12.23 16.91
N GLY A 112 -17.35 12.45 15.90
CA GLY A 112 -17.68 13.77 15.36
C GLY A 112 -16.56 14.40 14.51
N LYS A 113 -15.46 13.69 14.25
CA LYS A 113 -14.35 14.20 13.43
C LYS A 113 -14.56 13.91 11.94
N PRO A 114 -14.03 14.76 11.03
CA PRO A 114 -14.02 14.44 9.61
C PRO A 114 -13.31 13.10 9.39
N HIS A 115 -14.04 12.10 8.92
CA HIS A 115 -13.46 10.79 8.61
C HIS A 115 -13.64 10.51 7.13
N VAL A 116 -12.52 10.35 6.41
CA VAL A 116 -12.57 9.79 5.07
C VAL A 116 -12.97 8.33 5.22
N GLY A 117 -14.14 7.96 4.70
CA GLY A 117 -14.63 6.59 4.84
C GLY A 117 -13.56 5.60 4.36
N ARG A 118 -13.09 4.71 5.23
CA ARG A 118 -12.13 3.68 4.84
C ARG A 118 -12.91 2.46 4.33
N ARG A 119 -12.54 1.95 3.15
CA ARG A 119 -12.97 0.60 2.75
C ARG A 119 -12.27 -0.39 3.68
N GLY A 120 -13.02 -1.32 4.27
CA GLY A 120 -12.43 -2.44 4.97
C GLY A 120 -11.63 -3.29 3.98
N MET A 121 -10.35 -3.53 4.25
CA MET A 121 -9.51 -4.47 3.49
C MET A 121 -8.87 -5.45 4.46
N HIS A 122 -9.15 -6.74 4.27
CA HIS A 122 -8.47 -7.83 4.96
C HIS A 122 -7.56 -8.55 3.97
N SER A 123 -6.29 -8.71 4.33
CA SER A 123 -5.31 -9.47 3.55
C SER A 123 -4.67 -10.50 4.46
N ALA A 124 -4.60 -11.74 3.98
CA ALA A 124 -3.98 -12.86 4.65
C ALA A 124 -3.13 -13.65 3.66
N THR A 125 -1.94 -14.04 4.08
CA THR A 125 -0.98 -14.82 3.29
C THR A 125 -0.68 -16.13 4.01
N GLN A 126 -0.72 -17.23 3.28
CA GLN A 126 -0.33 -18.56 3.76
C GLN A 126 0.71 -19.15 2.82
N ALA A 127 1.56 -20.02 3.34
CA ALA A 127 2.59 -20.70 2.58
C ALA A 127 2.92 -22.07 3.17
N TYR A 128 3.40 -22.97 2.30
CA TYR A 128 4.02 -24.23 2.68
C TYR A 128 5.53 -24.11 2.42
N TRP A 129 6.30 -23.87 3.48
CA TRP A 129 7.72 -23.50 3.42
C TRP A 129 8.48 -23.95 4.68
N ASP A 130 9.79 -23.71 4.75
CA ASP A 130 10.55 -23.96 5.97
C ASP A 130 10.31 -22.85 7.01
N GLN A 131 9.70 -23.20 8.14
CA GLN A 131 9.34 -22.27 9.22
C GLN A 131 10.54 -21.69 9.98
N LYS A 132 11.77 -22.15 9.71
CA LYS A 132 12.99 -21.64 10.35
C LYS A 132 13.67 -20.59 9.49
N THR A 133 13.61 -20.74 8.18
CA THR A 133 14.40 -19.92 7.22
C THR A 133 13.54 -19.01 6.36
N ASP A 134 12.29 -19.38 6.10
CA ASP A 134 11.40 -18.65 5.19
C ASP A 134 10.38 -17.84 5.97
N GLY A 135 9.97 -16.69 5.44
CA GLY A 135 9.04 -15.83 6.16
C GLY A 135 8.48 -14.69 5.34
N LEU A 136 7.57 -13.96 5.99
CA LEU A 136 6.99 -12.74 5.44
C LEU A 136 6.97 -11.63 6.47
N TRP A 137 7.00 -10.41 5.97
CA TRP A 137 6.81 -9.20 6.74
C TRP A 137 5.84 -8.27 5.98
N SER A 138 4.88 -7.69 6.69
CA SER A 138 3.91 -6.76 6.11
C SER A 138 3.96 -5.42 6.81
N PHE A 139 3.75 -4.37 6.02
CA PHE A 139 3.88 -2.98 6.44
C PHE A 139 2.80 -2.12 5.79
N LYS A 140 2.13 -1.31 6.61
CA LYS A 140 1.26 -0.24 6.13
C LYS A 140 2.02 1.08 6.22
N TYR A 141 2.07 1.80 5.11
CA TYR A 141 2.66 3.13 5.04
C TYR A 141 1.57 4.20 5.25
N ASP A 142 1.73 4.99 6.31
CA ASP A 142 0.72 5.98 6.72
C ASP A 142 0.82 7.31 5.95
N GLY A 143 1.93 7.58 5.24
CA GLY A 143 2.12 8.84 4.50
C GLY A 143 1.23 9.02 3.27
N GLY A 144 0.43 8.02 2.92
CA GLY A 144 -0.66 8.13 1.95
C GLY A 144 -1.96 8.67 2.54
N GLU A 145 -2.14 8.62 3.87
CA GLU A 145 -3.46 8.84 4.49
C GLU A 145 -4.03 10.23 4.16
N GLY A 146 -3.22 11.28 4.30
CA GLY A 146 -3.60 12.65 3.94
C GLY A 146 -3.85 12.89 2.46
N LYS A 147 -3.51 11.91 1.60
CA LYS A 147 -3.65 11.94 0.14
C LYS A 147 -4.84 11.11 -0.35
N GLY A 148 -5.66 10.58 0.58
CA GLY A 148 -6.82 9.77 0.25
C GLY A 148 -6.46 8.36 -0.25
N MET A 149 -5.32 7.81 0.17
CA MET A 149 -4.91 6.45 -0.18
C MET A 149 -4.08 5.76 0.89
N ASP A 150 -4.18 4.45 1.00
CA ASP A 150 -3.29 3.62 1.82
C ASP A 150 -2.31 2.85 0.91
N VAL A 151 -1.09 2.64 1.38
CA VAL A 151 -0.12 1.74 0.73
C VAL A 151 0.21 0.60 1.69
N VAL A 152 0.03 -0.63 1.23
CA VAL A 152 0.38 -1.85 1.95
C VAL A 152 1.46 -2.59 1.18
N VAL A 153 2.56 -2.91 1.85
CA VAL A 153 3.70 -3.64 1.31
C VAL A 153 3.85 -4.96 2.04
N THR A 154 4.06 -6.04 1.30
CA THR A 154 4.45 -7.34 1.84
C THR A 154 5.75 -7.78 1.20
N VAL A 155 6.73 -8.14 2.03
CA VAL A 155 8.02 -8.72 1.62
C VAL A 155 8.04 -10.17 2.09
N ILE A 156 8.34 -11.08 1.17
CA ILE A 156 8.52 -12.51 1.44
C ILE A 156 9.96 -12.87 1.10
N TRP A 157 10.60 -13.67 1.94
CA TRP A 157 11.92 -14.24 1.69
C TRP A 157 11.87 -15.77 1.77
N ILE A 158 12.56 -16.42 0.84
CA ILE A 158 12.71 -17.88 0.77
C ILE A 158 14.21 -18.19 0.70
N ALA A 159 14.74 -18.92 1.66
CA ALA A 159 16.14 -19.34 1.66
C ALA A 159 16.43 -20.32 0.51
N VAL A 160 17.67 -20.31 0.01
CA VAL A 160 18.15 -21.17 -1.10
C VAL A 160 19.13 -22.23 -0.60
#